data_AF-A0A1F7BLZ4-F1
#
_entry.id   AF-A0A1F7BLZ4-F1
#
_cell.length_a   1.000
_cell.length_b   1.000
_cell.length_c   1.000
_cell.angle_alpha   90.00
_cell.angle_beta   90.00
_cell.angle_gamma   90.00
#
_symmetry.space_group_name_H-M   'P 1'
#
loop_
_entity.id
_entity.type
_entity.pdbx_description
1 polymer ?
#
loop_
_entity_poly.entity_id
_entity_poly.type
_entity_poly.pdbx_seq_one_letter_code
_entity_poly.pdbx_strand_id
1 'polypeptide(L)'
;MSPENLPKKGLAKSLPSKEPEEVRVSQPGQQAKLEQLLTAINSITLPSETVSEDISSDLGSGNSSQVSQSKTDDAQKFINREEAIAHIPSQELMQMQLKKHIEKEVKELRREAHHLVISRKPGAADKLNKLYARIRNLNGLLAQLLISSYEMVKRFFIKVFIDKQPIL
;
A
#
# COMPACT_ATOMS: atom_id res chain seq x y z
N MET A 1 -52.93 -3.39 -46.78
CA MET A 1 -52.32 -4.46 -47.61
C MET A 1 -51.01 -3.92 -48.15
N SER A 2 -49.81 -4.50 -48.00
CA SER A 2 -49.30 -5.60 -47.18
C SER A 2 -47.77 -5.39 -47.11
N PRO A 3 -47.09 -5.75 -46.00
CA PRO A 3 -45.64 -5.72 -45.88
C PRO A 3 -45.04 -7.04 -46.36
N GLU A 4 -44.25 -7.08 -47.43
CA GLU A 4 -43.60 -8.33 -47.88
C GLU A 4 -42.36 -8.03 -48.74
N ASN A 5 -41.22 -7.84 -48.09
CA ASN A 5 -39.91 -8.00 -48.72
C ASN A 5 -38.91 -8.50 -47.68
N LEU A 6 -38.97 -9.81 -47.43
CA LEU A 6 -37.94 -10.57 -46.72
C LEU A 6 -37.68 -11.86 -47.51
N PRO A 7 -36.49 -12.06 -48.08
CA PRO A 7 -36.12 -13.36 -48.61
C PRO A 7 -35.79 -14.30 -47.43
N LYS A 8 -36.68 -15.27 -47.21
CA LYS A 8 -36.38 -16.48 -46.43
C LYS A 8 -35.49 -17.41 -47.26
N LYS A 9 -34.61 -18.13 -46.55
CA LYS A 9 -34.15 -19.51 -46.80
C LYS A 9 -32.63 -19.65 -47.01
N GLY A 10 -31.97 -20.04 -45.92
CA GLY A 10 -30.63 -20.61 -45.89
C GLY A 10 -30.60 -21.67 -44.79
N LEU A 11 -30.91 -22.90 -45.20
CA LEU A 11 -30.96 -24.12 -44.41
C LEU A 11 -29.69 -24.32 -43.57
N ALA A 12 -29.90 -24.77 -42.32
CA ALA A 12 -28.86 -25.18 -41.40
C ALA A 12 -27.91 -26.21 -42.02
N LYS A 13 -26.61 -25.94 -41.93
CA LYS A 13 -25.56 -26.97 -42.03
C LYS A 13 -24.90 -27.06 -40.66
N SER A 14 -25.29 -28.06 -39.88
CA SER A 14 -24.67 -28.42 -38.61
C SER A 14 -23.23 -28.84 -38.85
N LEU A 15 -22.28 -28.07 -38.32
CA LEU A 15 -20.87 -28.44 -38.18
C LEU A 15 -20.69 -29.14 -36.83
N PRO A 16 -19.95 -30.26 -36.75
CA PRO A 16 -19.76 -30.98 -35.51
C PRO A 16 -18.90 -30.17 -34.52
N SER A 17 -19.35 -30.13 -33.28
CA SER A 17 -18.70 -29.53 -32.13
C SER A 17 -17.29 -30.09 -31.96
N LYS A 18 -16.26 -29.30 -32.28
CA LYS A 18 -14.89 -29.57 -31.86
C LYS A 18 -14.66 -28.81 -30.55
N GLU A 19 -14.44 -29.57 -29.49
CA GLU A 19 -14.07 -29.07 -28.15
C GLU A 19 -12.90 -28.08 -28.26
N PRO A 20 -12.88 -26.99 -27.47
CA PRO A 20 -11.76 -26.08 -27.48
C PRO A 20 -10.56 -26.76 -26.80
N GLU A 21 -9.56 -27.14 -27.59
CA GLU A 21 -8.22 -27.41 -27.06
C GLU A 21 -7.75 -26.14 -26.33
N GLU A 22 -7.56 -26.23 -25.01
CA GLU A 22 -6.93 -25.18 -24.22
C GLU A 22 -5.50 -24.98 -24.73
N VAL A 23 -5.32 -23.98 -25.60
CA VAL A 23 -3.99 -23.46 -25.93
C VAL A 23 -3.45 -22.79 -24.66
N ARG A 24 -2.75 -23.57 -23.84
CA ARG A 24 -1.96 -23.04 -22.72
C ARG A 24 -0.80 -22.25 -23.30
N VAL A 25 -1.02 -20.95 -23.50
CA VAL A 25 0.02 -19.98 -23.85
C VAL A 25 0.92 -19.81 -22.64
N SER A 26 1.96 -20.64 -22.51
CA SER A 26 3.07 -20.36 -21.60
C SER A 26 3.84 -19.18 -22.16
N GLN A 27 3.72 -17.99 -21.55
CA GLN A 27 4.58 -16.85 -21.90
C GLN A 27 5.93 -17.01 -21.21
N PRO A 28 7.02 -17.38 -21.91
CA PRO A 28 8.33 -17.59 -21.29
C PRO A 28 8.92 -16.31 -20.67
N GLY A 29 8.45 -15.12 -21.09
CA GLY A 29 8.94 -13.84 -20.56
C GLY A 29 8.39 -13.42 -19.19
N GLN A 30 7.28 -14.01 -18.73
CA GLN A 30 6.72 -13.67 -17.41
C GLN A 30 7.43 -14.43 -16.28
N GLN A 31 7.89 -15.65 -16.55
CA GLN A 31 8.63 -16.46 -15.58
C GLN A 31 9.99 -15.82 -15.23
N ALA A 32 10.73 -15.35 -16.24
CA ALA A 32 12.00 -14.65 -16.02
C ALA A 32 11.85 -13.37 -15.17
N LYS A 33 10.72 -12.64 -15.31
CA LYS A 33 10.42 -11.47 -14.48
C LYS A 33 10.05 -11.84 -13.04
N LEU A 34 9.38 -12.98 -12.84
CA LEU A 34 9.07 -13.50 -11.51
C LEU A 34 10.32 -14.01 -10.80
N GLU A 35 11.24 -14.66 -11.51
CA GLU A 35 12.55 -15.08 -10.97
C GLU A 35 13.39 -13.88 -10.52
N GLN A 36 13.42 -12.80 -11.31
CA GLN A 36 14.09 -11.55 -10.91
C GLN A 36 13.45 -10.94 -9.66
N LEU A 37 12.12 -10.95 -9.55
CA LEU A 37 11.42 -10.44 -8.37
C LEU A 37 11.67 -11.32 -7.13
N LEU A 38 11.68 -12.64 -7.27
CA LEU A 38 12.01 -13.57 -6.18
C LEU A 38 13.46 -13.42 -5.72
N THR A 39 14.38 -13.19 -6.65
CA THR A 39 15.80 -12.93 -6.34
C THR A 39 15.96 -11.61 -5.58
N ALA A 40 15.25 -10.56 -6.01
CA ALA A 40 15.25 -9.27 -5.33
C ALA A 40 14.63 -9.35 -3.91
N ILE A 41 13.55 -10.10 -3.74
CA ILE A 41 12.93 -10.32 -2.42
C ILE A 41 13.90 -11.08 -1.50
N ASN A 42 14.54 -12.14 -1.99
CA ASN A 42 15.52 -12.90 -1.20
C ASN A 42 16.71 -12.03 -0.77
N SER A 43 17.18 -11.11 -1.61
CA SER A 43 18.28 -10.18 -1.27
C SER A 43 17.92 -9.17 -0.17
N ILE A 44 16.62 -8.92 0.06
CA ILE A 44 16.13 -8.02 1.11
C ILE A 44 15.88 -8.79 2.42
N THR A 45 15.49 -10.06 2.33
CA THR A 45 15.18 -10.90 3.50
C THR A 45 16.39 -11.59 4.13
N LEU A 46 17.52 -11.64 3.44
CA LEU A 46 18.79 -12.06 4.02
C LEU A 46 19.48 -10.83 4.62
N PRO A 47 19.61 -10.71 5.95
CA PRO A 47 20.31 -9.58 6.55
C PRO A 47 21.77 -9.61 6.09
N SER A 48 22.22 -8.54 5.45
CA SER A 48 23.63 -8.27 5.17
C SER A 48 24.34 -7.94 6.49
N GLU A 49 24.53 -8.94 7.35
CA GLU A 49 25.49 -8.89 8.44
C GLU A 49 26.89 -9.05 7.83
N THR A 50 27.55 -7.92 7.54
CA THR A 50 29.01 -7.74 7.52
C THR A 50 29.36 -6.37 6.92
N VAL A 51 29.27 -5.32 7.73
CA VAL A 51 30.23 -4.21 7.68
C VAL A 51 30.48 -3.76 9.13
N SER A 52 31.26 -4.57 9.84
CA SER A 52 31.96 -4.18 11.05
C SER A 52 33.43 -4.09 10.66
N GLU A 53 33.97 -2.86 10.62
CA GLU A 53 35.40 -2.50 10.66
C GLU A 53 35.44 -0.97 10.53
N ASP A 54 35.47 -0.26 11.65
CA ASP A 54 36.69 0.19 12.32
C ASP A 54 37.45 1.25 11.51
N ILE A 55 37.39 2.50 11.98
CA ILE A 55 38.43 3.52 11.79
C ILE A 55 38.32 4.51 12.97
N SER A 56 39.32 4.40 13.83
CA SER A 56 40.06 5.49 14.48
C SER A 56 39.30 6.31 15.54
N SER A 57 39.40 5.96 16.83
CA SER A 57 40.41 6.53 17.74
C SER A 57 40.92 7.93 17.35
N ASP A 58 40.42 8.95 18.05
CA ASP A 58 41.21 10.01 18.69
C ASP A 58 40.25 11.07 19.26
N LEU A 59 40.18 11.17 20.59
CA LEU A 59 40.10 12.41 21.37
C LEU A 59 39.71 12.08 22.82
N GLY A 60 40.66 12.30 23.73
CA GLY A 60 40.35 12.79 25.07
C GLY A 60 40.28 11.76 26.19
N SER A 61 41.46 11.29 26.61
CA SER A 61 41.69 10.78 27.96
C SER A 61 41.32 11.85 29.01
N GLY A 62 40.38 11.55 29.91
CA GLY A 62 40.03 12.43 31.03
C GLY A 62 39.05 11.82 32.02
N ASN A 63 39.59 11.30 33.12
CA ASN A 63 39.00 11.14 34.45
C ASN A 63 37.67 10.38 34.65
N SER A 64 37.85 9.19 35.22
CA SER A 64 37.09 8.59 36.33
C SER A 64 35.90 9.38 36.90
N SER A 65 34.69 8.83 36.74
CA SER A 65 33.64 8.88 37.74
C SER A 65 32.70 7.68 37.59
N GLN A 66 32.36 7.14 38.75
CA GLN A 66 31.66 5.91 39.02
C GLN A 66 30.14 6.06 38.78
N VAL A 67 29.48 4.93 38.51
CA VAL A 67 28.03 4.66 38.65
C VAL A 67 27.10 5.23 37.57
N SER A 68 26.62 4.34 36.69
CA SER A 68 25.20 3.96 36.70
C SER A 68 24.96 2.70 35.86
N GLN A 69 24.69 1.61 36.57
CA GLN A 69 24.05 0.42 36.06
C GLN A 69 22.60 0.77 35.70
N SER A 70 22.38 1.30 34.49
CA SER A 70 21.06 1.49 33.91
C SER A 70 20.77 0.34 32.96
N LYS A 71 20.08 -0.66 33.52
CA LYS A 71 18.94 -1.37 32.93
C LYS A 71 18.94 -1.52 31.42
N THR A 72 19.17 -2.77 31.01
CA THR A 72 18.37 -3.52 30.03
C THR A 72 17.94 -2.75 28.78
N ASP A 73 18.62 -3.08 27.67
CA ASP A 73 17.97 -3.46 26.42
C ASP A 73 16.59 -2.82 26.18
N ASP A 74 16.59 -1.56 25.75
CA ASP A 74 15.65 -1.13 24.71
C ASP A 74 16.16 -1.70 23.35
N ALA A 75 16.37 -3.01 23.32
CA ALA A 75 16.27 -3.75 22.08
C ALA A 75 14.84 -3.49 21.63
N GLN A 76 14.67 -2.77 20.52
CA GLN A 76 13.39 -2.57 19.87
C GLN A 76 12.68 -3.92 19.84
N LYS A 77 11.71 -4.11 20.74
CA LYS A 77 10.94 -5.34 20.81
C LYS A 77 10.23 -5.42 19.47
N PHE A 78 10.72 -6.28 18.58
CA PHE A 78 10.03 -6.61 17.36
C PHE A 78 8.74 -7.30 17.78
N ILE A 79 7.65 -6.52 17.85
CA ILE A 79 6.32 -7.05 18.12
C ILE A 79 6.00 -7.95 16.93
N ASN A 80 5.84 -9.25 17.20
CA ASN A 80 5.43 -10.20 16.16
C ASN A 80 4.09 -9.76 15.59
N ARG A 81 3.88 -9.96 14.28
CA ARG A 81 2.64 -9.53 13.60
C ARG A 81 1.40 -10.11 14.29
N GLU A 82 1.47 -11.35 14.77
CA GLU A 82 0.38 -11.97 15.52
C GLU A 82 0.08 -11.25 16.85
N GLU A 83 1.11 -10.82 17.58
CA GLU A 83 0.96 -10.07 18.83
C GLU A 83 0.39 -8.65 18.60
N ALA A 84 0.74 -8.03 17.48
CA ALA A 84 0.19 -6.73 17.07
C ALA A 84 -1.29 -6.81 16.67
N ILE A 85 -1.72 -7.92 16.04
CA ILE A 85 -3.14 -8.14 15.70
C ILE A 85 -3.97 -8.41 16.96
N ALA A 86 -3.42 -9.10 17.96
CA ALA A 86 -4.11 -9.34 19.22
C ALA A 86 -4.41 -8.04 20.00
N HIS A 87 -3.60 -6.99 19.80
CA HIS A 87 -3.70 -5.71 20.51
C HIS A 87 -4.06 -4.55 19.57
N ILE A 88 -5.00 -4.77 18.65
CA ILE A 88 -5.51 -3.68 17.79
C ILE A 88 -6.23 -2.63 18.66
N PRO A 89 -5.85 -1.34 18.59
CA PRO A 89 -6.48 -0.28 19.36
C PRO A 89 -7.89 0.02 18.86
N SER A 90 -8.64 0.84 19.61
CA SER A 90 -9.99 1.23 19.21
C SER A 90 -10.03 1.88 17.83
N GLN A 91 -11.17 1.77 17.14
CA GLN A 91 -11.36 2.31 15.79
C GLN A 91 -11.02 3.81 15.70
N GLU A 92 -11.40 4.59 16.71
CA GLU A 92 -11.12 6.04 16.77
C GLU A 92 -9.61 6.33 16.84
N LEU A 93 -8.88 5.57 17.66
CA LEU A 93 -7.43 5.71 17.77
C LEU A 93 -6.72 5.30 16.48
N MET A 94 -7.16 4.21 15.84
CA MET A 94 -6.63 3.80 14.53
C MET A 94 -6.86 4.88 13.46
N GLN A 95 -8.07 5.45 13.39
CA GLN A 95 -8.39 6.51 12.45
C GLN A 95 -7.52 7.75 12.68
N MET A 96 -7.34 8.16 13.94
CA MET A 96 -6.48 9.28 14.31
C MET A 96 -5.02 9.03 13.92
N GLN A 97 -4.49 7.84 14.21
CA GLN A 97 -3.12 7.46 13.86
C GLN A 97 -2.90 7.42 12.34
N LEU A 98 -3.82 6.81 11.60
CA LEU A 98 -3.79 6.77 10.13
C LEU A 98 -3.85 8.17 9.52
N LYS A 99 -4.76 9.02 9.99
CA LYS A 99 -4.85 10.42 9.57
C LYS A 99 -3.52 11.15 9.79
N LYS A 100 -2.97 11.07 11.01
CA LYS A 100 -1.70 11.73 11.36
C LYS A 100 -0.54 11.22 10.49
N HIS A 101 -0.50 9.92 10.22
CA HIS A 101 0.53 9.31 9.38
C HIS A 101 0.42 9.78 7.93
N ILE A 102 -0.78 9.73 7.34
CA ILE A 102 -1.04 10.20 5.97
C ILE A 102 -0.70 11.70 5.83
N GLU A 103 -1.07 12.53 6.79
CA GLU A 103 -0.75 13.96 6.78
C GLU A 103 0.76 14.22 6.84
N LYS A 104 1.49 13.45 7.65
CA LYS A 104 2.96 13.52 7.73
C LYS A 104 3.59 13.15 6.39
N GLU A 105 3.16 12.04 5.80
CA GLU A 105 3.64 11.56 4.49
C GLU A 105 3.38 12.60 3.39
N VAL A 106 2.18 13.18 3.33
CA VAL A 106 1.85 14.26 2.38
C VAL A 106 2.73 15.48 2.59
N LYS A 107 3.03 15.85 3.84
CA LYS A 107 3.93 16.98 4.15
C LYS A 107 5.36 16.71 3.67
N GLU A 108 5.86 15.49 3.85
CA GLU A 108 7.18 15.09 3.37
C GLU A 108 7.27 15.09 1.85
N LEU A 109 6.27 14.52 1.16
CA LEU A 109 6.20 14.54 -0.31
C LEU A 109 6.09 15.96 -0.86
N ARG A 110 5.36 16.86 -0.18
CA ARG A 110 5.30 18.28 -0.56
C ARG A 110 6.65 18.99 -0.41
N ARG A 111 7.40 18.69 0.65
CA ARG A 111 8.76 19.22 0.84
C ARG A 111 9.70 18.72 -0.25
N GLU A 112 9.64 17.44 -0.57
CA GLU A 112 10.42 16.84 -1.65
C GLU A 112 10.10 17.49 -3.00
N ALA A 113 8.81 17.66 -3.31
CA ALA A 113 8.36 18.33 -4.53
C ALA A 113 8.88 19.78 -4.59
N HIS A 114 8.82 20.51 -3.48
CA HIS A 114 9.33 21.88 -3.40
C HIS A 114 10.84 21.95 -3.67
N HIS A 115 11.63 21.06 -3.07
CA HIS A 115 13.07 20.98 -3.34
C HIS A 115 13.37 20.62 -4.81
N LEU A 116 12.57 19.73 -5.40
CA LEU A 116 12.71 19.35 -6.81
C LEU A 116 12.46 20.53 -7.75
N VAL A 117 11.43 21.33 -7.49
CA VAL A 117 11.11 22.56 -8.24
C VAL A 117 12.28 23.55 -8.19
N ILE A 118 12.85 23.77 -7.01
CA ILE A 118 13.99 24.70 -6.84
C ILE A 118 15.24 24.19 -7.57
N SER A 119 15.48 22.87 -7.56
CA SER A 119 16.72 22.28 -8.09
C SER A 119 16.87 22.37 -9.61
N ARG A 120 15.78 22.61 -10.37
CA ARG A 120 15.74 22.72 -11.85
C ARG A 120 16.49 21.61 -12.61
N LYS A 121 16.66 20.43 -12.00
CA LYS A 121 17.39 19.31 -12.59
C LYS A 121 16.66 18.75 -13.81
N PRO A 122 17.38 18.28 -14.85
CA PRO A 122 16.74 17.56 -15.95
C PRO A 122 16.03 16.30 -15.41
N GLY A 123 14.84 16.01 -15.92
CA GLY A 123 13.98 14.93 -15.42
C GLY A 123 13.17 15.27 -14.16
N ALA A 124 13.23 16.52 -13.66
CA ALA A 124 12.42 16.94 -12.51
C ALA A 124 10.91 16.86 -12.78
N ALA A 125 10.47 17.09 -14.02
CA ALA A 125 9.04 17.06 -14.36
C ALA A 125 8.40 15.68 -14.16
N ASP A 126 9.06 14.60 -14.58
CA ASP A 126 8.55 13.23 -14.37
C ASP A 126 8.51 12.86 -12.88
N LYS A 127 9.55 13.23 -12.13
CA LYS A 127 9.60 13.01 -10.68
C LYS A 127 8.49 13.79 -9.96
N LEU A 128 8.25 15.04 -10.35
CA LEU A 128 7.15 15.84 -9.80
C LEU A 128 5.78 15.21 -10.10
N ASN A 129 5.55 14.73 -11.31
CA ASN A 129 4.31 14.04 -11.66
C ASN A 129 4.08 12.80 -10.77
N LYS A 130 5.12 12.01 -10.53
CA LYS A 130 5.06 10.85 -9.61
C LYS A 130 4.75 11.26 -8.17
N LEU A 131 5.39 12.32 -7.67
CA LEU A 131 5.10 12.85 -6.33
C LEU A 131 3.66 13.36 -6.21
N TYR A 132 3.16 14.09 -7.20
CA TYR A 132 1.78 14.57 -7.20
C TYR A 132 0.76 13.43 -7.32
N ALA A 133 1.04 12.40 -8.11
CA ALA A 133 0.21 11.20 -8.17
C ALA A 133 0.13 10.52 -6.79
N ARG A 134 1.27 10.38 -6.09
CA ARG A 134 1.32 9.82 -4.74
C ARG A 134 0.54 10.67 -3.73
N ILE A 135 0.70 11.99 -3.75
CA ILE A 135 -0.09 12.92 -2.91
C ILE A 135 -1.58 12.77 -3.18
N ARG A 136 -2.00 12.69 -4.45
CA ARG A 136 -3.41 12.52 -4.83
C ARG A 136 -3.97 11.21 -4.29
N ASN A 137 -3.21 10.12 -4.39
CA ASN A 137 -3.62 8.82 -3.87
C ASN A 137 -3.79 8.85 -2.35
N LEU A 138 -2.85 9.44 -1.61
CA LEU A 138 -2.94 9.60 -0.15
C LEU A 138 -4.15 10.43 0.27
N ASN A 139 -4.44 11.52 -0.43
CA ASN A 139 -5.64 12.32 -0.18
C ASN A 139 -6.93 11.55 -0.50
N GLY A 140 -6.91 10.72 -1.54
CA GLY A 140 -8.02 9.82 -1.88
C GLY A 140 -8.30 8.80 -0.77
N LEU A 141 -7.25 8.18 -0.22
CA LEU A 141 -7.36 7.26 0.92
C LEU A 141 -7.95 7.95 2.16
N LEU A 142 -7.51 9.18 2.44
CA LEU A 142 -8.07 9.95 3.56
C LEU A 142 -9.56 10.26 3.36
N ALA A 143 -9.97 10.62 2.14
CA ALA A 143 -11.37 10.85 1.81
C ALA A 143 -12.21 9.55 1.95
N GLN A 144 -11.69 8.41 1.47
CA GLN A 144 -12.35 7.12 1.59
C GLN A 144 -12.52 6.69 3.05
N LEU A 145 -11.53 6.95 3.90
CA LEU A 145 -11.61 6.66 5.34
C LEU A 145 -12.77 7.42 5.99
N LEU A 146 -12.93 8.70 5.65
CA LEU A 146 -14.02 9.54 6.16
C LEU A 146 -15.39 9.10 5.62
N ILE A 147 -15.48 8.81 4.32
CA ILE A 147 -16.73 8.33 3.68
C ILE A 147 -17.18 7.02 4.30
N SER A 148 -16.25 6.09 4.53
CA SER A 148 -16.57 4.79 5.13
C SER A 148 -17.13 4.93 6.55
N SER A 149 -16.58 5.86 7.35
CA SER A 149 -17.11 6.18 8.67
C SER A 149 -18.52 6.77 8.58
N TYR A 150 -18.72 7.73 7.67
CA TYR A 150 -20.01 8.37 7.45
C TYR A 150 -21.09 7.38 6.97
N GLU A 151 -20.75 6.42 6.10
CA GLU A 151 -21.70 5.40 5.65
C GLU A 151 -22.23 4.55 6.79
N MET A 152 -21.38 4.16 7.75
CA MET A 152 -21.84 3.40 8.91
C MET A 152 -22.77 4.21 9.79
N VAL A 153 -22.43 5.48 10.04
CA VAL A 153 -23.29 6.40 10.80
C VAL A 153 -24.63 6.59 10.09
N LYS A 154 -24.61 6.77 8.76
CA LYS A 154 -25.83 6.90 7.95
C LYS A 154 -26.69 5.64 8.02
N ARG A 155 -26.10 4.44 7.89
CA ARG A 155 -26.83 3.16 8.02
C ARG A 155 -27.45 3.02 9.40
N PHE A 156 -26.71 3.39 10.45
CA PHE A 156 -27.21 3.37 11.81
C PHE A 156 -28.38 4.35 11.98
N PHE A 157 -28.25 5.57 11.48
CA PHE A 157 -29.32 6.57 11.51
C PHE A 157 -30.59 6.08 10.81
N ILE A 158 -30.46 5.48 9.62
CA ILE A 158 -31.61 4.90 8.90
C ILE A 158 -32.27 3.81 9.75
N LYS A 159 -31.50 2.86 10.27
CA LYS A 159 -32.05 1.78 11.10
C LYS A 159 -32.81 2.29 12.33
N VAL A 160 -32.22 3.24 13.05
CA VAL A 160 -32.77 3.75 14.31
C VAL A 160 -33.97 4.66 14.06
N PHE A 161 -33.86 5.63 13.17
CA PHE A 161 -34.84 6.72 13.05
C PHE A 161 -35.84 6.52 11.91
N ILE A 162 -35.45 5.84 10.82
CA ILE A 162 -36.34 5.61 9.68
C ILE A 162 -37.04 4.27 9.85
N ASP A 163 -36.25 3.21 10.03
CA ASP A 163 -36.79 1.84 10.17
C ASP A 163 -37.36 1.59 11.58
N LYS A 164 -37.18 2.55 12.50
CA LYS A 164 -37.62 2.50 13.91
C LYS A 164 -37.18 1.23 14.62
N GLN A 165 -36.03 0.69 14.26
CA GLN A 165 -35.48 -0.50 14.92
C GLN A 165 -35.04 -0.11 16.33
N PRO A 166 -35.42 -0.89 17.36
CA PRO A 166 -34.96 -0.64 18.72
C PRO A 166 -33.44 -0.80 18.78
N ILE A 167 -32.77 0.19 19.37
CA ILE A 167 -31.37 0.06 19.78
C ILE A 167 -31.40 -0.82 21.03
N LEU A 168 -31.02 -2.09 20.86
CA LEU A 168 -30.83 -3.01 21.99
C LEU A 168 -29.76 -2.48 22.95
#